data_AF-A0A2Z4FPS8-F1
#
_entry.id   AF-A0A2Z4FPS8-F1
#
_cell.length_a   1.000
_cell.length_b   1.000
_cell.length_c   1.000
_cell.angle_alpha   90.00
_cell.angle_beta   90.00
_cell.angle_gamma   90.00
#
_symmetry.space_group_name_H-M   'P 1'
#
loop_
_entity.id
_entity.type
_entity.pdbx_description
1 polymer ?
#
loop_
_entity_poly.entity_id
_entity_poly.type
_entity_poly.pdbx_seq_one_letter_code
_entity_poly.pdbx_strand_id
1 'polypeptide(L)' 'MSNSKADRDNRSNQLNPNNDAYWSSRGQDAPGAQPSYSPSQDDRDNRSRQLDPEHPTYDKSRGK' A
#
# COMPACT_ATOMS: atom_id res chain seq x y z
N MET A 1 -8.29 0.31 30.32
CA MET A 1 -7.50 -0.84 29.81
C MET A 1 -6.04 -0.40 29.76
N SER A 2 -5.22 -0.85 30.70
CA SER A 2 -3.80 -0.50 30.71
C SER A 2 -3.09 -1.32 29.64
N ASN A 3 -2.48 -0.66 28.66
CA ASN A 3 -1.70 -1.34 27.63
C ASN A 3 -0.48 -1.99 28.31
N SER A 4 -0.32 -3.30 28.18
CA SER A 4 0.81 -4.03 28.74
C SER A 4 2.10 -3.62 28.05
N LYS A 5 3.26 -3.91 28.66
CA LYS A 5 4.55 -3.65 28.01
C LYS A 5 4.64 -4.31 26.62
N ALA A 6 4.17 -5.56 26.52
CA ALA A 6 4.09 -6.28 25.26
C ALA A 6 3.29 -5.52 24.19
N ASP A 7 2.15 -4.93 24.53
CA ASP A 7 1.32 -4.19 23.58
C ASP A 7 2.03 -2.92 23.07
N ARG A 8 2.80 -2.25 23.92
CA ARG A 8 3.59 -1.07 23.53
C ARG A 8 4.78 -1.44 22.67
N ASP A 9 5.45 -2.55 22.98
CA ASP A 9 6.58 -3.05 22.20
C ASP A 9 6.11 -3.49 20.81
N ASN A 10 4.99 -4.22 20.73
CA ASN A 10 4.34 -4.61 19.47
C ASN A 10 3.98 -3.38 18.63
N ARG A 11 3.33 -2.38 19.25
CA ARG A 11 2.98 -1.14 18.56
C ARG A 11 4.23 -0.40 18.08
N SER A 12 5.29 -0.35 18.87
CA SER A 12 6.54 0.32 18.49
C SER A 12 7.21 -0.38 17.31
N ASN A 13 7.21 -1.71 17.30
CA ASN A 13 7.75 -2.52 16.20
C ASN A 13 6.97 -2.30 14.89
N GLN A 14 5.63 -2.28 14.96
CA GLN A 14 4.77 -2.00 13.80
C GLN A 14 4.89 -0.56 13.27
N LEU A 15 5.43 0.37 14.05
CA LEU A 15 5.63 1.77 13.67
C LEU A 15 7.08 2.10 13.28
N ASN A 16 7.98 1.13 13.32
CA ASN A 16 9.40 1.31 13.00
C ASN A 16 9.74 0.75 11.60
N PRO A 17 10.03 1.59 10.59
CA PRO A 17 10.39 1.13 9.24
C PRO A 17 11.66 0.27 9.17
N ASN A 18 12.49 0.28 10.21
CA ASN A 18 13.68 -0.59 10.31
C ASN A 18 13.37 -1.96 10.94
N ASN A 19 12.12 -2.22 11.32
CA ASN A 19 11.68 -3.49 11.88
C ASN A 19 10.83 -4.25 10.85
N ASP A 20 11.03 -5.56 10.71
CA ASP A 20 10.29 -6.40 9.76
C ASP A 20 8.77 -6.37 9.99
N ALA A 21 8.34 -6.26 11.25
CA ALA A 21 6.92 -6.19 11.61
C ALA A 21 6.21 -5.00 10.96
N TYR A 22 6.92 -3.91 10.67
CA TYR A 22 6.38 -2.76 9.93
C TYR A 22 6.00 -3.19 8.50
N TRP A 23 6.89 -3.86 7.78
CA TRP A 23 6.68 -4.25 6.38
C TRP A 23 5.65 -5.38 6.25
N SER A 24 5.73 -6.40 7.10
CA SER A 24 4.76 -7.49 7.12
C SER A 24 3.32 -6.99 7.36
N SER A 25 3.14 -5.97 8.22
CA SER A 25 1.81 -5.39 8.46
C SER A 25 1.23 -4.64 7.24
N ARG A 26 2.07 -4.31 6.26
CA ARG A 26 1.70 -3.59 5.03
C ARG A 26 1.56 -4.51 3.82
N GLY A 27 1.70 -5.82 4.02
CA GLY A 27 1.67 -6.80 2.92
C GLY A 27 2.86 -6.67 1.98
N GLN A 28 3.99 -6.16 2.49
CA GLN A 28 5.23 -6.03 1.73
C GLN A 28 6.28 -6.91 2.38
N ASP A 29 7.02 -7.64 1.55
CA ASP A 29 8.31 -8.18 1.97
C ASP A 29 9.25 -6.99 2.27
N ALA A 30 10.29 -7.22 3.08
CA ALA A 30 11.24 -6.25 3.64
C ALA A 30 11.61 -5.05 2.70
N PRO A 31 12.09 -3.91 3.24
CA PRO A 31 12.29 -2.69 2.45
C PRO A 31 13.20 -2.95 1.24
N GLY A 32 12.66 -2.73 0.05
CA GLY A 32 13.35 -2.98 -1.22
C GLY A 32 12.92 -4.24 -1.95
N ALA A 33 12.09 -5.09 -1.34
CA ALA A 33 11.39 -6.14 -2.06
C ALA A 33 10.41 -5.48 -3.05
N GLN A 34 10.79 -5.48 -4.33
CA GLN A 34 9.85 -5.12 -5.38
C GLN A 34 8.73 -6.16 -5.35
N PRO A 35 7.44 -5.75 -5.30
CA PRO A 35 6.36 -6.71 -5.45
C PRO A 35 6.59 -7.46 -6.76
N SER A 36 6.49 -8.80 -6.71
CA SER A 36 6.63 -9.66 -7.90
C SER A 36 5.57 -9.37 -8.98
N TYR A 37 4.59 -8.52 -8.65
CA TYR A 37 3.59 -8.02 -9.56
C TYR A 37 4.19 -7.14 -10.66
N SER A 38 4.31 -7.72 -11.85
CA SER A 38 4.52 -6.98 -13.09
C SER A 38 3.15 -6.69 -13.71
N PRO A 39 2.68 -5.41 -13.75
CA PRO A 39 1.39 -5.10 -14.34
C PRO A 39 1.38 -5.47 -15.82
N SER A 40 0.23 -5.91 -16.32
CA SER A 40 -0.01 -6.12 -17.75
C SER A 40 -0.08 -4.78 -18.50
N GLN A 41 -0.09 -4.80 -19.83
CA GLN A 41 -0.34 -3.58 -20.61
C GLN A 41 -1.74 -3.02 -20.30
N ASP A 42 -2.74 -3.88 -20.21
CA ASP A 42 -4.11 -3.49 -19.87
C ASP A 42 -4.19 -2.79 -18.51
N ASP A 43 -3.44 -3.27 -17.50
CA ASP A 43 -3.37 -2.61 -16.19
C ASP A 43 -2.80 -1.18 -16.29
N ARG A 44 -1.78 -0.99 -17.13
CA ARG A 44 -1.17 0.32 -17.38
C ARG A 44 -2.12 1.24 -18.13
N ASP A 45 -2.79 0.73 -19.15
CA ASP A 45 -3.75 1.48 -19.95
C ASP A 45 -4.96 1.89 -19.10
N ASN A 46 -5.49 0.97 -18.30
CA ASN A 46 -6.57 1.23 -17.36
C ASN A 46 -6.17 2.29 -16.33
N ARG A 47 -4.97 2.17 -15.74
CA ARG A 47 -4.46 3.20 -14.82
C ARG A 47 -4.35 4.56 -15.51
N SER A 48 -3.81 4.60 -16.73
CA SER A 48 -3.64 5.85 -17.47
C SER A 48 -4.98 6.54 -17.72
N ARG A 49 -6.00 5.78 -18.15
CA ARG A 49 -7.39 6.26 -18.35
C ARG A 49 -8.07 6.76 -17.08
N GLN A 50 -7.69 6.25 -15.92
CA GLN A 50 -8.23 6.69 -14.62
C GLN A 50 -7.50 7.93 -14.07
N LEU A 51 -6.32 8.24 -14.59
CA LEU A 51 -5.51 9.39 -14.17
C LEU A 51 -5.65 10.58 -15.12
N ASP A 52 -6.11 10.36 -16.34
CA ASP A 52 -6.36 11.39 -17.34
C ASP A 52 -7.69 12.13 -17.07
N PRO A 53 -7.67 13.42 -16.68
CA PRO A 53 -8.88 14.19 -16.41
C PRO A 53 -9.80 14.39 -17.62
N GLU A 54 -9.28 14.25 -18.85
CA GLU A 54 -10.07 14.38 -20.07
C GLU A 54 -10.76 13.05 -20.46
N HIS A 55 -10.35 11.94 -19.85
CA HIS A 55 -10.86 10.63 -20.20
C HIS A 55 -12.23 10.35 -19.52
N PRO A 56 -13.25 9.83 -20.24
CA PRO A 56 -14.61 9.63 -19.71
C PRO A 56 -14.75 8.72 -18.48
N THR A 57 -13.73 7.91 -18.18
CA THR A 57 -13.73 7.06 -16.97
C THR A 57 -13.16 7.75 -15.74
N TYR A 58 -12.51 8.89 -15.88
CA TYR A 58 -11.91 9.63 -14.78
C TYR A 58 -12.94 10.01 -13.72
N ASP A 59 -14.04 10.64 -14.11
CA ASP A 59 -15.10 11.06 -13.19
C ASP A 59 -15.76 9.88 -12.47
N LYS A 60 -15.97 8.77 -13.20
CA LYS A 60 -16.51 7.52 -12.66
C LYS A 60 -15.60 6.95 -11.57
N SER A 61 -14.30 6.99 -11.77
CA SER A 61 -13.31 6.54 -10.78
C SER A 61 -13.20 7.47 -9.57
N ARG A 62 -13.64 8.73 -9.68
CA ARG A 62 -13.64 9.71 -8.58
C ARG A 62 -14.98 9.81 -7.84
N GLY A 63 -15.97 9.00 -8.21
CA GLY A 63 -17.29 8.98 -7.57
C GLY A 63 -18.06 10.28 -7.75
N LYS A 64 -17.92 10.91 -8.92
CA LYS A 64 -18.63 12.14 -9.30
C LYS A 64 -19.91 11.84 -10.07
#